data_AF-A0A849TN16-F1
#
_entry.id   AF-A0A849TN16-F1
#
_cell.length_a   1.000
_cell.length_b   1.000
_cell.length_c   1.000
_cell.angle_alpha   90.00
_cell.angle_beta   90.00
_cell.angle_gamma   90.00
#
_symmetry.space_group_name_H-M   'P 1'
#
loop_
_entity.id
_entity.type
_entity.pdbx_description
1 polymer ?
#
loop_
_entity_poly.entity_id
_entity_poly.type
_entity_poly.pdbx_seq_one_letter_code
_entity_poly.pdbx_strand_id
1 'polypeptide(L)'
;MINISATPIADVTAGSPLTTRFDVIETRIDDIFESGGGVAVKVAAAELLSLGEKVLELWLEARDEKPTLEQKEGFRLLALHRQGARGEPSFNACRETCRELVYHYNLIATEQTSAEAQRQLRLMTMVAKHLCLFVGGKMQVAGLGDFCCAAKPMRADGN
;
A
#
# COMPACT_ATOMS: atom_id res chain seq x y z
N MET A 1 -24.18 -19.10 -9.03
CA MET A 1 -23.14 -18.37 -9.78
C MET A 1 -23.25 -16.91 -9.38
N ILE A 2 -22.41 -16.46 -8.44
CA ILE A 2 -22.42 -15.07 -7.97
C ILE A 2 -21.39 -14.32 -8.81
N ASN A 3 -21.86 -13.33 -9.55
CA ASN A 3 -21.06 -12.46 -10.39
C ASN A 3 -20.27 -11.49 -9.49
N ILE A 4 -18.96 -11.71 -9.33
CA ILE A 4 -18.08 -10.86 -8.53
C ILE A 4 -17.58 -9.75 -9.46
N SER A 5 -18.31 -8.65 -9.52
CA SER A 5 -17.79 -7.40 -10.08
C SER A 5 -16.85 -6.80 -9.04
N ALA A 6 -15.58 -7.24 -9.04
CA ALA A 6 -14.50 -6.46 -8.43
C ALA A 6 -14.43 -5.15 -9.22
N THR A 7 -14.83 -4.04 -8.61
CA THR A 7 -14.61 -2.72 -9.20
C THR A 7 -13.12 -2.63 -9.51
N PRO A 8 -12.72 -2.45 -10.79
CA PRO A 8 -11.32 -2.30 -11.12
C PRO A 8 -10.84 -1.05 -10.39
N ILE A 9 -9.69 -1.15 -9.72
CA ILE A 9 -8.93 0.04 -9.35
C ILE A 9 -8.81 0.84 -10.64
N ALA A 10 -9.36 2.07 -10.68
CA ALA A 10 -9.29 2.90 -11.86
C ALA A 10 -7.84 2.94 -12.33
N ASP A 11 -7.62 2.60 -13.60
CA ASP A 11 -6.32 2.44 -14.22
C ASP A 11 -5.38 3.56 -13.79
N VAL A 12 -4.41 3.23 -12.93
CA VAL A 12 -3.36 4.13 -12.49
C VAL A 12 -2.42 4.27 -13.68
N THR A 13 -2.84 5.07 -14.66
CA THR A 13 -2.08 5.29 -15.89
C THR A 13 -0.75 5.97 -15.56
N ALA A 14 0.28 5.67 -16.36
CA ALA A 14 1.61 6.28 -16.26
C ALA A 14 1.61 7.82 -16.43
N GLY A 15 0.48 8.44 -16.76
CA GLY A 15 0.32 9.89 -16.94
C GLY A 15 -0.31 10.65 -15.77
N SER A 16 -0.82 9.98 -14.74
CA SER A 16 -1.36 10.67 -13.55
C SER A 16 -0.24 11.14 -12.61
N PRO A 17 -0.36 12.34 -12.00
CA PRO A 17 0.59 12.81 -10.99
C PRO A 17 0.80 11.75 -9.89
N LEU A 18 2.05 11.51 -9.49
CA LEU A 18 2.40 10.47 -8.52
C LEU A 18 1.65 10.62 -7.19
N THR A 19 1.37 11.85 -6.75
CA THR A 19 0.55 12.14 -5.56
C THR A 19 -0.86 11.56 -5.70
N THR A 20 -1.50 11.76 -6.85
CA THR A 20 -2.83 11.19 -7.14
C THR A 20 -2.81 9.66 -7.09
N ARG A 21 -1.68 9.01 -7.40
CA ARG A 21 -1.57 7.55 -7.34
C ARG A 21 -1.51 7.02 -5.90
N PHE A 22 -0.78 7.71 -5.01
CA PHE A 22 -0.78 7.37 -3.59
C PHE A 22 -2.14 7.66 -2.93
N ASP A 23 -2.79 8.77 -3.27
CA ASP A 23 -4.12 9.12 -2.75
C ASP A 23 -5.17 8.05 -3.12
N VAL A 24 -5.10 7.51 -4.34
CA VAL A 24 -5.98 6.41 -4.78
C VAL A 24 -5.72 5.13 -4.00
N ILE A 25 -4.45 4.79 -3.74
CA ILE A 25 -4.09 3.62 -2.93
C ILE A 25 -4.56 3.80 -1.49
N GLU A 26 -4.31 4.97 -0.88
CA GLU A 26 -4.72 5.27 0.49
C GLU A 26 -6.25 5.21 0.62
N THR A 27 -6.99 5.85 -0.28
CA THR A 27 -8.46 5.81 -0.33
C THR A 27 -8.95 4.36 -0.39
N ARG A 28 -8.32 3.53 -1.23
CA ARG A 28 -8.72 2.12 -1.35
C ARG A 28 -8.45 1.31 -0.08
N ILE A 29 -7.34 1.58 0.61
CA ILE A 29 -7.02 0.97 1.91
C ILE A 29 -8.08 1.38 2.95
N ASP A 30 -8.50 2.64 2.96
CA ASP A 30 -9.53 3.15 3.87
C ASP A 30 -10.90 2.54 3.58
N ASP A 31 -11.30 2.38 2.31
CA ASP A 31 -12.53 1.66 1.95
C ASP A 31 -12.55 0.21 2.47
N ILE A 32 -11.40 -0.48 2.39
CA ILE A 32 -11.26 -1.85 2.94
C ILE A 32 -11.39 -1.83 4.46
N PHE A 33 -10.85 -0.80 5.13
CA PHE A 33 -10.96 -0.63 6.58
C PHE A 33 -12.42 -0.44 7.00
N GLU A 34 -13.12 0.50 6.37
CA GLU A 34 -14.49 0.91 6.72
C GLU A 34 -15.52 -0.16 6.39
N SER A 35 -15.33 -0.89 5.28
CA SER A 35 -16.23 -1.98 4.90
C SER A 35 -16.19 -3.17 5.85
N GLY A 36 -15.20 -3.25 6.75
CA GLY A 36 -15.08 -4.31 7.75
C GLY A 36 -15.10 -5.72 7.14
N GLY A 37 -14.63 -5.88 5.90
CA GLY A 37 -14.73 -7.14 5.17
C GLY A 37 -16.13 -7.49 4.67
N GLY A 38 -16.91 -6.52 4.19
CA GLY A 38 -18.11 -6.79 3.38
C GLY A 38 -17.82 -7.64 2.13
N VAL A 39 -16.55 -7.66 1.69
CA VAL A 39 -15.95 -8.64 0.77
C VAL A 39 -15.30 -9.76 1.59
N ALA A 40 -15.33 -11.01 1.10
CA ALA A 40 -14.67 -12.14 1.76
C ALA A 40 -13.25 -11.78 2.24
N VAL A 41 -12.97 -11.95 3.54
CA VAL A 41 -11.74 -11.47 4.21
C VAL A 41 -10.45 -11.85 3.47
N LYS A 42 -10.40 -13.06 2.89
CA LYS A 42 -9.24 -13.53 2.10
C LYS A 42 -9.00 -12.70 0.83
N VAL A 43 -10.08 -12.25 0.18
CA VAL A 43 -9.99 -11.39 -1.02
C VAL A 43 -9.48 -10.01 -0.62
N ALA A 44 -10.00 -9.43 0.47
CA ALA A 44 -9.52 -8.16 0.98
C ALA A 44 -8.04 -8.23 1.40
N ALA A 45 -7.60 -9.32 2.01
CA ALA A 45 -6.19 -9.54 2.35
C ALA A 45 -5.29 -9.63 1.10
N ALA A 46 -5.71 -10.36 0.07
CA ALA A 46 -4.97 -10.44 -1.20
C ALA A 46 -4.87 -9.06 -1.87
N GLU A 47 -5.94 -8.27 -1.82
CA GLU A 47 -5.96 -6.91 -2.33
C GLU A 47 -5.01 -5.99 -1.55
N LEU A 48 -5.01 -6.02 -0.22
CA LEU A 48 -4.07 -5.26 0.61
C LEU A 48 -2.61 -5.61 0.32
N LEU A 49 -2.31 -6.89 0.07
CA LEU A 49 -0.97 -7.32 -0.32
C LEU A 49 -0.57 -6.72 -1.68
N SER A 50 -1.49 -6.75 -2.66
CA SER A 50 -1.29 -6.15 -3.99
C SER A 50 -1.12 -4.63 -3.93
N LEU A 51 -1.88 -3.94 -3.09
CA LEU A 51 -1.73 -2.49 -2.86
C LEU A 51 -0.36 -2.17 -2.25
N GLY A 52 0.11 -3.00 -1.30
CA GLY A 52 1.47 -2.89 -0.76
C GLY A 52 2.55 -3.05 -1.85
N GLU A 53 2.37 -3.99 -2.78
CA GLU A 53 3.27 -4.11 -3.94
C GLU A 53 3.23 -2.85 -4.80
N LYS A 54 2.03 -2.31 -5.07
CA LYS A 54 1.87 -1.11 -5.89
C LYS A 54 2.57 0.10 -5.28
N VAL A 55 2.52 0.25 -3.96
CA VAL A 55 3.28 1.29 -3.23
C VAL A 55 4.78 1.18 -3.51
N LEU A 56 5.34 -0.04 -3.48
CA LEU A 56 6.76 -0.26 -3.75
C LEU A 56 7.11 -0.13 -5.24
N GLU A 57 6.20 -0.47 -6.15
CA GLU A 57 6.34 -0.20 -7.58
C GLU A 57 6.49 1.30 -7.83
N LEU A 58 5.63 2.14 -7.22
CA LEU A 58 5.69 3.59 -7.38
C LEU A 58 7.02 4.18 -6.90
N TRP A 59 7.58 3.65 -5.81
CA TRP A 59 8.91 4.04 -5.33
C TRP A 59 10.02 3.74 -6.35
N LEU A 60 9.96 2.58 -6.99
CA LEU A 60 10.95 2.15 -7.98
C LEU A 60 10.79 2.91 -9.30
N GLU A 61 9.56 3.01 -9.80
CA GLU A 61 9.24 3.73 -11.02
C GLU A 61 9.67 5.20 -10.95
N ALA A 62 9.48 5.86 -9.81
CA ALA A 62 9.90 7.25 -9.62
C ALA A 62 11.41 7.44 -9.57
N ARG A 63 12.18 6.35 -9.42
CA ARG A 63 13.64 6.32 -9.52
C ARG A 63 14.13 5.77 -10.86
N ASP A 64 13.24 5.71 -11.86
CA ASP A 64 13.48 5.12 -13.17
C ASP A 64 13.92 3.64 -13.12
N GLU A 65 13.58 2.94 -12.03
CA GLU A 65 13.84 1.51 -11.88
C GLU A 65 12.63 0.69 -12.30
N LYS A 66 12.86 -0.35 -13.11
CA LYS A 66 11.82 -1.33 -13.43
C LYS A 66 11.52 -2.19 -12.19
N PRO A 67 10.26 -2.26 -11.72
CA PRO A 67 9.91 -3.12 -10.59
C PRO A 67 10.16 -4.60 -10.90
N THR A 68 10.81 -5.30 -9.97
CA THR A 68 11.07 -6.73 -10.12
C THR A 68 9.78 -7.56 -10.15
N LEU A 69 9.83 -8.67 -10.89
CA LEU A 69 8.82 -9.72 -10.88
C LEU A 69 9.25 -10.92 -10.02
N GLU A 70 10.47 -10.88 -9.47
CA GLU A 70 10.98 -11.92 -8.59
C GLU A 70 10.17 -12.01 -7.29
N GLN A 71 10.28 -13.16 -6.63
CA GLN A 71 9.75 -13.36 -5.30
C GLN A 71 10.89 -13.60 -4.32
N LYS A 72 10.69 -13.14 -3.09
CA LYS A 72 11.55 -13.48 -1.95
C LYS A 72 10.66 -14.09 -0.88
N GLU A 73 11.05 -15.27 -0.40
CA GLU A 73 10.25 -16.03 0.58
C GLU A 73 8.81 -16.31 0.09
N GLY A 74 8.59 -16.38 -1.23
CA GLY A 74 7.27 -16.58 -1.86
C GLY A 74 6.46 -15.31 -2.10
N PHE A 75 6.99 -14.13 -1.75
CA PHE A 75 6.28 -12.85 -1.87
C PHE A 75 7.06 -11.87 -2.74
N ARG A 76 6.38 -11.29 -3.73
CA ARG A 76 6.97 -10.26 -4.59
C ARG A 76 7.14 -8.93 -3.83
N LEU A 77 6.23 -8.59 -2.92
CA LEU A 77 6.41 -7.49 -1.95
C LEU A 77 7.81 -7.46 -1.30
N LEU A 78 8.31 -8.62 -0.83
CA LEU A 78 9.61 -8.70 -0.17
C LEU A 78 10.80 -8.54 -1.13
N ALA A 79 10.62 -8.93 -2.39
CA ALA A 79 11.60 -8.71 -3.45
C ALA A 79 11.64 -7.23 -3.86
N LEU A 80 10.47 -6.60 -4.03
CA LEU A 80 10.32 -5.18 -4.31
C LEU A 80 10.95 -4.32 -3.21
N HIS A 81 10.69 -4.63 -1.93
CA HIS A 81 11.33 -3.93 -0.81
C HIS A 81 12.86 -4.06 -0.87
N ARG A 82 13.37 -5.28 -1.12
CA ARG A 82 14.81 -5.51 -1.24
C ARG A 82 15.42 -4.68 -2.37
N GLN A 83 14.73 -4.56 -3.51
CA GLN A 83 15.17 -3.70 -4.61
C GLN A 83 15.15 -2.22 -4.18
N GLY A 84 14.03 -1.74 -3.61
CA GLY A 84 13.85 -0.35 -3.22
C GLY A 84 14.83 0.14 -2.16
N ALA A 85 15.33 -0.75 -1.30
CA ALA A 85 16.34 -0.45 -0.29
C ALA A 85 17.77 -0.38 -0.85
N ARG A 86 18.03 -0.81 -2.10
CA ARG A 86 19.38 -0.71 -2.69
C ARG A 86 19.74 0.76 -2.90
N GLY A 87 20.91 1.14 -2.38
CA GLY A 87 21.41 2.52 -2.46
C GLY A 87 20.68 3.53 -1.57
N GLU A 88 19.64 3.12 -0.84
CA GLU A 88 18.87 4.00 0.04
C GLU A 88 18.67 3.34 1.43
N PRO A 89 19.64 3.50 2.35
CA PRO A 89 19.59 2.86 3.67
C PRO A 89 18.37 3.22 4.50
N SER A 90 17.86 4.46 4.38
CA SER A 90 16.70 4.91 5.15
C SER A 90 15.40 4.25 4.69
N PHE A 91 15.33 3.74 3.45
CA PHE A 91 14.18 2.99 2.96
C PHE A 91 14.05 1.62 3.62
N ASN A 92 15.16 1.02 4.09
CA ASN A 92 15.14 -0.25 4.81
C ASN A 92 14.37 -0.19 6.15
N ALA A 93 14.00 1.01 6.63
CA ALA A 93 13.15 1.19 7.80
C ALA A 93 11.75 0.56 7.64
N CYS A 94 11.24 0.41 6.42
CA CYS A 94 9.96 -0.25 6.17
C CYS A 94 10.05 -1.78 5.99
N ARG A 95 11.23 -2.39 6.23
CA ARG A 95 11.44 -3.84 6.11
C ARG A 95 10.46 -4.63 6.97
N GLU A 96 10.32 -4.27 8.24
CA GLU A 96 9.43 -4.98 9.16
C GLU A 96 7.97 -4.77 8.78
N THR A 97 7.58 -3.57 8.33
CA THR A 97 6.22 -3.32 7.83
C THR A 97 5.88 -4.24 6.66
N CYS A 98 6.80 -4.45 5.71
CA CYS A 98 6.58 -5.39 4.61
C CYS A 98 6.45 -6.84 5.10
N ARG A 99 7.27 -7.25 6.09
CA ARG A 99 7.17 -8.60 6.67
C ARG A 99 5.88 -8.80 7.46
N GLU A 100 5.43 -7.78 8.18
CA GLU A 100 4.19 -7.79 8.95
C GLU A 100 2.96 -7.89 8.04
N LEU A 101 2.98 -7.22 6.89
CA LEU A 101 1.91 -7.34 5.89
C LEU A 101 1.78 -8.78 5.38
N VAL A 102 2.91 -9.42 5.07
CA VAL A 102 2.98 -10.84 4.68
C VAL A 102 2.52 -11.76 5.81
N TYR A 103 2.88 -11.45 7.05
CA TYR A 103 2.47 -12.23 8.22
C TYR A 103 0.94 -12.23 8.39
N HIS A 104 0.29 -11.07 8.37
CA HIS A 104 -1.16 -10.99 8.48
C HIS A 104 -1.88 -11.66 7.31
N TYR A 105 -1.36 -11.50 6.09
CA TYR A 105 -1.87 -12.22 4.92
C TYR A 105 -1.85 -13.74 5.15
N ASN A 106 -0.72 -14.28 5.60
CA ASN A 106 -0.57 -15.71 5.84
C ASN A 106 -1.52 -16.21 6.92
N LEU A 107 -1.66 -15.49 8.04
CA LEU A 107 -2.63 -15.84 9.06
C LEU A 107 -4.04 -15.93 8.47
N ILE A 108 -4.45 -14.96 7.65
CA ILE A 108 -5.78 -14.94 7.02
C ILE A 108 -5.94 -16.10 6.02
N ALA A 109 -4.86 -16.49 5.33
CA ALA A 109 -4.87 -17.57 4.35
C ALA A 109 -5.01 -18.97 4.99
N THR A 110 -4.31 -19.24 6.10
CA THR A 110 -4.12 -20.58 6.67
C THR A 110 -5.21 -21.06 7.64
N GLU A 111 -6.43 -20.54 7.51
CA GLU A 111 -7.62 -20.87 8.33
C GLU A 111 -7.64 -20.23 9.73
N GLN A 112 -8.54 -19.28 9.87
CA GLN A 112 -8.91 -18.61 11.12
C GLN A 112 -10.43 -18.63 11.26
N THR A 113 -10.94 -18.50 12.48
CA THR A 113 -12.36 -18.19 12.68
C THR A 113 -12.70 -16.85 12.02
N SER A 114 -13.97 -16.61 11.71
CA SER A 114 -14.40 -15.36 11.08
C SER A 114 -14.03 -14.11 11.91
N ALA A 115 -14.10 -14.20 13.24
CA ALA A 115 -13.75 -13.10 14.14
C ALA A 115 -12.25 -12.79 14.16
N GLU A 116 -11.40 -13.82 14.18
CA GLU A 116 -9.95 -13.67 14.15
C GLU A 116 -9.48 -13.15 12.79
N ALA A 117 -10.00 -13.71 11.70
CA ALA A 117 -9.70 -13.24 10.35
C ALA A 117 -10.04 -11.75 10.18
N GLN A 118 -11.18 -11.31 10.72
CA GLN A 118 -11.58 -9.89 10.73
C GLN A 118 -10.64 -9.01 11.58
N ARG A 119 -10.18 -9.51 12.73
CA ARG A 119 -9.17 -8.81 13.53
C ARG A 119 -7.85 -8.67 12.78
N GLN A 120 -7.37 -9.75 12.14
CA GLN A 120 -6.14 -9.70 11.36
C GLN A 120 -6.28 -8.79 10.15
N LEU A 121 -7.45 -8.77 9.49
CA LEU A 121 -7.70 -7.85 8.39
C LEU A 121 -7.55 -6.41 8.83
N ARG A 122 -8.15 -6.02 9.97
CA ARG A 122 -7.99 -4.66 10.51
C ARG A 122 -6.53 -4.30 10.79
N LEU A 123 -5.74 -5.22 11.34
CA LEU A 123 -4.31 -5.01 11.56
C LEU A 123 -3.56 -4.88 10.23
N MET A 124 -3.82 -5.77 9.27
CA MET A 124 -3.23 -5.76 7.94
C MET A 124 -3.50 -4.44 7.22
N THR A 125 -4.71 -3.89 7.33
CA THR A 125 -5.08 -2.60 6.73
C THR A 125 -4.28 -1.44 7.33
N MET A 126 -4.10 -1.41 8.66
CA MET A 126 -3.26 -0.39 9.30
C MET A 126 -1.79 -0.49 8.88
N VAL A 127 -1.27 -1.71 8.73
CA VAL A 127 0.10 -1.96 8.25
C VAL A 127 0.27 -1.51 6.80
N ALA A 128 -0.71 -1.81 5.94
CA ALA A 128 -0.72 -1.34 4.55
C ALA A 128 -0.78 0.19 4.48
N LYS A 129 -1.63 0.83 5.30
CA LYS A 129 -1.73 2.29 5.40
C LYS A 129 -0.41 2.90 5.84
N HIS A 130 0.23 2.33 6.86
CA HIS A 130 1.54 2.77 7.31
C HIS A 130 2.59 2.68 6.20
N LEU A 131 2.62 1.58 5.44
CA LEU A 131 3.53 1.44 4.29
C LEU A 131 3.28 2.54 3.23
N CYS A 132 2.01 2.77 2.90
CA CYS A 132 1.58 3.80 1.94
C CYS A 132 2.07 5.20 2.38
N LEU A 133 1.79 5.58 3.63
CA LEU A 133 2.19 6.87 4.19
C LEU A 133 3.72 7.00 4.31
N PHE A 134 4.41 5.96 4.74
CA PHE A 134 5.87 5.96 4.84
C PHE A 134 6.53 6.19 3.48
N VAL A 135 6.14 5.42 2.46
CA VAL A 135 6.73 5.54 1.13
C VAL A 135 6.31 6.84 0.46
N GLY A 136 5.06 7.28 0.61
CA GLY A 136 4.60 8.59 0.15
C GLY A 136 5.42 9.74 0.76
N GLY A 137 5.68 9.70 2.07
CA GLY A 137 6.55 10.66 2.74
C GLY A 137 8.01 10.59 2.27
N LYS A 138 8.54 9.39 1.99
CA LYS A 138 9.86 9.20 1.41
C LYS A 138 9.97 9.83 0.02
N MET A 139 8.94 9.66 -0.81
CA MET A 139 8.85 10.27 -2.13
C MET A 139 8.84 11.80 -2.05
N GLN A 140 8.06 12.37 -1.13
CA GLN A 140 8.02 13.81 -0.87
C GLN A 140 9.39 14.36 -0.48
N VAL A 141 10.07 13.73 0.46
CA VAL A 141 11.41 14.15 0.91
C VAL A 141 12.44 14.06 -0.21
N ALA A 142 12.33 13.06 -1.09
CA ALA A 142 13.21 12.90 -2.23
C ALA A 142 12.86 13.82 -3.42
N GLY A 143 11.76 14.58 -3.36
CA GLY A 143 11.28 15.40 -4.47
C GLY A 143 10.81 14.57 -5.68
N LEU A 144 10.42 13.32 -5.45
CA LEU A 144 10.06 12.37 -6.49
C LEU A 144 8.54 12.41 -6.76
N GLY A 145 8.13 13.26 -7.69
CA GLY A 145 6.74 13.43 -8.12
C GLY A 145 6.17 14.83 -7.87
N ASP A 146 4.98 15.09 -8.40
CA ASP A 146 4.32 16.39 -8.35
C ASP A 146 3.56 16.60 -7.04
N PHE A 147 4.30 16.77 -5.95
CA PHE A 147 3.69 17.14 -4.67
C PHE A 147 3.36 18.63 -4.68
N CYS A 148 2.07 18.94 -4.79
CA CYS A 148 1.58 20.30 -4.60
C CYS A 148 1.91 20.76 -3.18
N CYS A 149 2.91 21.63 -3.04
CA CYS A 149 3.25 22.38 -1.82
C CYS A 149 2.16 23.38 -1.40
N ALA A 150 0.88 23.07 -1.65
CA ALA A 150 -0.24 23.84 -1.12
C ALA A 150 -0.32 23.58 0.38
N ALA A 151 0.54 24.27 1.13
CA ALA A 151 0.33 24.50 2.54
C ALA A 151 -1.11 25.02 2.67
N LYS A 152 -1.99 24.20 3.24
CA LYS A 152 -3.32 24.65 3.69
C LYS A 152 -3.08 25.95 4.47
N PRO A 153 -3.61 27.11 4.05
CA PRO A 153 -3.38 28.34 4.78
C PRO A 153 -3.90 28.12 6.21
N MET A 154 -2.98 28.12 7.18
CA MET A 154 -3.36 28.12 8.58
C MET A 154 -4.15 29.40 8.83
N ARG A 155 -5.47 29.26 8.96
CA ARG A 155 -6.39 30.24 9.55
C ARG A 155 -6.14 31.69 9.09
N ALA A 156 -6.73 32.05 7.96
CA ALA A 156 -7.13 33.43 7.80
C ALA A 156 -8.29 33.71 8.78
N ASP A 157 -8.06 34.71 9.62
CA ASP A 157 -9.00 35.55 10.34
C ASP A 157 -9.86 34.95 11.46
N GLY A 158 -9.58 35.43 12.67
CA GLY A 158 -10.37 35.25 13.87
C GLY A 158 -10.16 36.40 14.85
N ASN A 159 -10.47 37.62 14.39
CA ASN A 159 -10.72 38.87 15.13
C ASN A 159 -9.55 39.56 15.85
#